data_AF-A0A2M7T033-F1
#
_entry.id   AF-A0A2M7T033-F1
#
_cell.length_a   1.000
_cell.length_b   1.000
_cell.length_c   1.000
_cell.angle_alpha   90.00
_cell.angle_beta   90.00
_cell.angle_gamma   90.00
#
_symmetry.space_group_name_H-M   'P 1'
#
loop_
_entity.id
_entity.type
_entity.pdbx_description
1 polymer ?
#
loop_
_entity_poly.entity_id
_entity_poly.type
_entity_poly.pdbx_seq_one_letter_code
_entity_poly.pdbx_strand_id
1 'polypeptide(L)'
;MKVAAYKVEQAQNALADAERVLSQAKNDVLRWQDDAANGLAMAARAEDAVMLLASGAFRDRARDEEIRAAERVVVAEALVEKVRSELAAQYAEQQRYEILLEREKIAAKKAAAKKAESAMEDVFSSRRS
;
A
#
# COMPACT_ATOMS: atom_id res chain seq x y z
N MET A 1 2.81 3.33 21.11
CA MET A 1 2.61 2.02 20.42
C MET A 1 1.27 1.92 19.71
N LYS A 2 0.11 2.06 20.40
CA LYS A 2 -1.22 1.93 19.76
C LYS A 2 -1.42 2.85 18.54
N VAL A 3 -0.95 4.10 18.59
CA VAL A 3 -1.07 5.06 17.48
C VAL A 3 -0.22 4.68 16.26
N ALA A 4 1.01 4.20 16.47
CA ALA A 4 1.89 3.81 15.36
C ALA A 4 1.40 2.52 14.67
N ALA A 5 0.98 1.53 15.46
CA ALA A 5 0.37 0.31 14.93
C ALA A 5 -0.93 0.61 14.16
N TYR A 6 -1.76 1.51 14.68
CA TYR A 6 -2.99 1.94 14.00
C TYR A 6 -2.72 2.66 12.68
N LYS A 7 -1.68 3.51 12.61
CA LYS A 7 -1.27 4.15 11.35
C LYS A 7 -0.86 3.11 10.30
N VAL A 8 -0.05 2.12 10.70
CA VAL A 8 0.36 1.02 9.81
C VAL A 8 -0.84 0.25 9.28
N GLU A 9 -1.80 -0.09 10.15
CA GLU A 9 -3.04 -0.77 9.75
C GLU A 9 -3.86 0.07 8.76
N GLN A 10 -3.99 1.38 8.99
CA GLN A 10 -4.64 2.28 8.04
C GLN A 10 -3.93 2.33 6.69
N ALA A 11 -2.60 2.37 6.67
CA ALA A 11 -1.83 2.38 5.43
C ALA A 11 -1.90 1.04 4.68
N GLN A 12 -1.98 -0.08 5.39
CA GLN A 12 -2.23 -1.39 4.78
C GLN A 12 -3.61 -1.47 4.11
N ASN A 13 -4.65 -0.94 4.77
CA ASN A 13 -5.98 -0.87 4.18
C ASN A 13 -6.00 0.06 2.95
N ALA A 14 -5.34 1.21 3.02
CA ALA A 14 -5.19 2.12 1.88
C ALA A 14 -4.44 1.45 0.71
N LEU A 15 -3.45 0.61 1.00
CA LEU A 15 -2.72 -0.15 -0.03
C LEU A 15 -3.65 -1.16 -0.71
N ALA A 16 -4.43 -1.91 0.06
CA ALA A 16 -5.39 -2.88 -0.47
C ALA A 16 -6.44 -2.19 -1.36
N ASP A 17 -6.94 -1.02 -0.96
CA ASP A 17 -7.87 -0.23 -1.75
C ASP A 17 -7.24 0.27 -3.06
N ALA A 18 -6.00 0.75 -3.02
CA ALA A 18 -5.26 1.19 -4.20
C ALA A 18 -5.00 0.03 -5.18
N GLU A 19 -4.61 -1.14 -4.67
CA GLU A 19 -4.39 -2.34 -5.47
C GLU A 19 -5.69 -2.85 -6.10
N ARG A 20 -6.83 -2.73 -5.40
CA ARG A 20 -8.15 -3.02 -5.94
C ARG A 20 -8.51 -2.10 -7.11
N VAL A 21 -8.26 -0.79 -6.97
CA VAL A 21 -8.48 0.19 -8.05
C VAL A 21 -7.59 -0.11 -9.25
N LEU A 22 -6.32 -0.44 -9.03
CA LEU A 22 -5.39 -0.82 -10.09
C LEU A 22 -5.86 -2.07 -10.84
N SER A 23 -6.32 -3.09 -10.11
CA SER A 23 -6.87 -4.31 -10.71
C SER A 23 -8.10 -4.01 -11.56
N GLN A 24 -9.02 -3.17 -11.08
CA GLN A 24 -10.20 -2.75 -11.84
C GLN A 24 -9.81 -2.01 -13.13
N ALA A 25 -8.86 -1.07 -13.06
CA ALA A 25 -8.39 -0.35 -14.24
C ALA A 25 -7.74 -1.28 -15.28
N LYS A 26 -6.96 -2.28 -14.84
CA LYS A 26 -6.36 -3.30 -15.73
C LYS A 26 -7.43 -4.17 -16.38
N ASN A 27 -8.47 -4.55 -15.64
CA ASN A 27 -9.59 -5.33 -16.18
C ASN A 27 -10.42 -4.53 -17.19
N ASP A 28 -10.59 -3.22 -16.98
CA ASP A 28 -11.28 -2.35 -17.94
C ASP A 28 -10.54 -2.31 -19.29
N VAL A 29 -9.21 -2.25 -19.29
CA VAL A 29 -8.40 -2.31 -20.52
C VAL A 29 -8.65 -3.62 -21.26
N LEU A 30 -8.56 -4.75 -20.55
CA LEU A 30 -8.80 -6.07 -21.15
C LEU A 30 -10.22 -6.19 -21.72
N ARG A 31 -11.23 -5.67 -21.00
CA ARG A 31 -12.61 -5.68 -21.46
C ARG A 31 -12.78 -4.91 -22.77
N TRP A 32 -12.21 -3.72 -22.88
CA TRP A 32 -12.32 -2.93 -24.12
C TRP A 32 -11.63 -3.59 -25.31
N GLN A 33 -10.50 -4.27 -25.07
CA GLN A 33 -9.80 -5.06 -26.10
C GLN A 33 -10.66 -6.25 -26.57
N ASP A 34 -11.25 -6.99 -25.63
CA ASP A 34 -12.10 -8.14 -25.93
C ASP A 34 -13.38 -7.73 -26.66
N ASP A 35 -14.06 -6.67 -26.20
CA ASP A 35 -15.28 -6.17 -26.84
C ASP A 35 -15.00 -5.70 -28.27
N ALA A 36 -13.89 -4.99 -28.49
CA ALA A 36 -13.47 -4.55 -29.82
C ALA A 36 -13.17 -5.72 -30.76
N ALA A 37 -12.45 -6.74 -30.28
CA ALA A 37 -12.13 -7.93 -31.06
C ALA A 37 -13.39 -8.74 -31.40
N ASN A 38 -14.28 -8.93 -30.43
CA ASN A 38 -15.51 -9.69 -30.60
C ASN A 38 -16.49 -9.00 -31.56
N GLY A 39 -16.65 -7.68 -31.45
CA GLY A 39 -17.52 -6.91 -32.35
C GLY A 39 -17.09 -6.99 -33.81
N LEU A 40 -15.78 -6.95 -34.08
CA LEU A 40 -15.22 -7.13 -35.42
C LEU A 40 -15.40 -8.57 -35.93
N ALA A 41 -15.12 -9.56 -35.09
CA ALA A 41 -15.27 -10.96 -35.46
C ALA A 41 -16.74 -11.31 -35.79
N MET A 42 -17.69 -10.78 -35.04
CA MET A 42 -19.13 -10.98 -35.29
C MET A 42 -19.57 -10.33 -36.60
N ALA A 43 -19.17 -9.07 -36.85
CA ALA A 43 -19.51 -8.39 -38.09
C ALA A 43 -18.90 -9.07 -39.33
N ALA A 44 -17.66 -9.56 -39.22
CA ALA A 44 -17.01 -10.30 -40.30
C ALA A 44 -17.73 -11.63 -40.62
N ARG A 45 -18.19 -12.36 -39.58
CA ARG A 45 -18.95 -13.61 -39.77
C ARG A 45 -20.34 -13.38 -40.36
N ALA A 46 -20.95 -12.24 -40.07
CA ALA A 46 -22.28 -11.91 -40.59
C ALA A 46 -22.26 -11.46 -42.07
N GLU A 47 -21.07 -11.17 -42.62
CA GLU A 47 -20.88 -10.60 -43.97
C GLU A 47 -21.74 -9.33 -44.24
N ASP A 48 -22.21 -8.68 -43.18
CA ASP A 48 -23.10 -7.53 -43.25
C ASP A 48 -22.27 -6.25 -43.26
N ALA A 49 -22.29 -5.55 -44.39
CA ALA A 49 -21.59 -4.28 -44.58
C ALA A 49 -22.00 -3.20 -43.57
N VAL A 50 -23.26 -3.19 -43.12
CA VAL A 50 -23.75 -2.26 -42.10
C VAL A 50 -23.16 -2.62 -40.74
N MET A 51 -23.13 -3.90 -40.39
CA MET A 51 -22.47 -4.38 -39.17
C MET A 51 -20.96 -4.11 -39.20
N LEU A 52 -20.30 -4.27 -40.34
CA LEU A 52 -18.87 -3.99 -40.49
C LEU A 52 -18.55 -2.50 -40.29
N LEU A 53 -19.37 -1.61 -40.86
CA LEU A 53 -19.25 -0.17 -40.64
C LEU A 53 -19.51 0.20 -39.17
N ALA A 54 -20.53 -0.38 -38.54
CA ALA A 54 -20.85 -0.16 -37.13
C ALA A 54 -19.73 -0.68 -36.20
N SER A 55 -19.18 -1.86 -36.47
CA SER A 55 -18.06 -2.44 -35.71
C SER A 55 -16.76 -1.65 -35.90
N GLY A 56 -16.53 -1.06 -37.08
CA GLY A 56 -15.42 -0.12 -37.30
C GLY A 56 -15.53 1.12 -36.41
N ALA A 57 -16.69 1.80 -36.43
CA ALA A 57 -16.94 2.96 -35.58
C ALA A 57 -16.91 2.62 -34.08
N PHE A 58 -17.37 1.43 -33.70
CA PHE A 58 -17.24 0.93 -32.33
C PHE A 58 -15.78 0.71 -31.95
N ARG A 59 -14.96 0.12 -32.84
CA ARG A 59 -13.53 -0.12 -32.59
C ARG A 59 -12.78 1.17 -32.30
N ASP A 60 -13.06 2.23 -33.05
CA ASP A 60 -12.40 3.52 -32.84
C ASP A 60 -12.75 4.09 -31.46
N ARG A 61 -14.03 4.04 -31.07
CA ARG A 61 -14.46 4.44 -29.72
C ARG A 61 -13.88 3.55 -28.63
N ALA A 62 -13.85 2.24 -28.84
CA ALA A 62 -13.29 1.28 -27.89
C ALA A 62 -11.79 1.53 -27.69
N ARG A 63 -11.07 1.93 -28.74
CA ARG A 63 -9.66 2.33 -28.66
C ARG A 63 -9.46 3.59 -27.83
N ASP A 64 -10.33 4.59 -27.99
CA ASP A 64 -10.29 5.80 -27.15
C ASP A 64 -10.54 5.46 -25.67
N GLU A 65 -11.52 4.59 -25.40
CA GLU A 65 -11.79 4.13 -24.03
C GLU A 65 -10.69 3.23 -23.46
N GLU A 66 -10.04 2.42 -24.29
CA GLU A 66 -8.85 1.64 -23.93
C GLU A 66 -7.71 2.57 -23.50
N ILE A 67 -7.46 3.65 -24.27
CA ILE A 67 -6.44 4.65 -23.94
C ILE A 67 -6.77 5.31 -22.59
N ARG A 68 -8.02 5.75 -22.38
CA ARG A 68 -8.44 6.32 -21.09
C ARG A 68 -8.34 5.31 -19.94
N ALA A 69 -8.64 4.03 -20.19
CA ALA A 69 -8.45 2.97 -19.21
C ALA A 69 -6.96 2.76 -18.88
N ALA A 70 -6.08 2.80 -19.89
CA ALA A 70 -4.64 2.72 -19.70
C ALA A 70 -4.08 3.93 -18.92
N GLU A 71 -4.58 5.14 -19.18
CA GLU A 71 -4.25 6.33 -18.38
C GLU A 71 -4.66 6.15 -16.91
N ARG A 72 -5.85 5.58 -16.65
CA ARG A 72 -6.28 5.23 -15.29
C ARG A 72 -5.37 4.20 -14.64
N VAL A 73 -4.83 3.23 -15.40
CA VAL A 73 -3.83 2.29 -14.90
C VAL A 73 -2.58 3.03 -14.44
N VAL A 74 -2.02 3.93 -15.25
CA VAL A 74 -0.82 4.70 -14.88
C VAL A 74 -1.04 5.49 -13.60
N VAL A 75 -2.18 6.16 -13.47
CA VAL A 75 -2.54 6.91 -12.25
C VAL A 75 -2.68 5.97 -11.05
N ALA A 76 -3.31 4.80 -11.22
CA ALA A 76 -3.47 3.83 -10.15
C ALA A 76 -2.13 3.20 -9.72
N GLU A 77 -1.20 2.96 -10.64
CA GLU A 77 0.15 2.48 -10.33
C GLU A 77 0.93 3.52 -9.52
N ALA A 78 0.85 4.80 -9.91
CA ALA A 78 1.45 5.89 -9.15
C ALA A 78 0.85 6.00 -7.73
N LEU A 79 -0.47 5.78 -7.58
CA LEU A 79 -1.11 5.75 -6.28
C LEU A 79 -0.62 4.59 -5.41
N VAL A 80 -0.55 3.37 -5.96
CA VAL A 80 -0.04 2.20 -5.25
C VAL A 80 1.39 2.44 -4.78
N GLU A 81 2.26 2.97 -5.64
CA GLU A 81 3.65 3.24 -5.27
C GLU A 81 3.76 4.31 -4.19
N LYS A 82 2.96 5.37 -4.28
CA LYS A 82 2.87 6.39 -3.23
C LYS A 82 2.49 5.77 -1.89
N VAL A 83 1.43 4.96 -1.85
CA VAL A 83 0.96 4.33 -0.61
C VAL A 83 1.98 3.34 -0.06
N ARG A 84 2.69 2.59 -0.91
CA ARG A 84 3.80 1.72 -0.50
C ARG A 84 4.93 2.51 0.17
N SER A 85 5.28 3.66 -0.39
CA SER A 85 6.32 4.53 0.18
C SER A 85 5.91 5.08 1.56
N GLU A 86 4.63 5.46 1.72
CA GLU A 86 4.08 5.94 2.98
C GLU A 86 4.03 4.83 4.04
N LEU A 87 3.62 3.62 3.67
CA LEU A 87 3.62 2.45 4.55
C LEU A 87 5.05 2.11 5.03
N ALA A 88 6.04 2.14 4.13
CA ALA A 88 7.43 1.92 4.48
C ALA A 88 7.94 2.97 5.49
N ALA A 89 7.58 4.25 5.30
CA ALA A 89 7.92 5.32 6.23
C ALA A 89 7.29 5.09 7.62
N GLN A 90 6.04 4.65 7.67
CA GLN A 90 5.35 4.35 8.93
C GLN A 90 5.97 3.16 9.68
N TYR A 91 6.38 2.11 8.96
CA TYR A 91 7.12 1.01 9.58
C TYR A 91 8.46 1.46 10.16
N ALA A 92 9.19 2.31 9.43
CA ALA A 92 10.44 2.87 9.94
C ALA A 92 10.22 3.74 11.20
N GLU A 93 9.13 4.51 11.24
CA GLU A 93 8.74 5.29 12.41
C GLU A 93 8.40 4.38 13.59
N GLN A 94 7.63 3.31 13.36
CA GLN A 94 7.31 2.33 14.40
C GLN A 94 8.56 1.68 15.00
N GLN A 95 9.50 1.21 14.16
CA GLN A 95 10.76 0.61 14.61
C GLN A 95 11.59 1.58 15.45
N ARG A 96 11.65 2.86 15.07
CA ARG A 96 12.35 3.89 15.85
C ARG A 96 11.75 4.02 17.25
N TYR A 97 10.42 4.02 17.36
CA TYR A 97 9.75 4.07 18.67
C TYR A 97 10.02 2.84 19.52
N GLU A 98 10.05 1.65 18.93
CA GLU A 98 10.36 0.40 19.64
C GLU A 98 11.78 0.43 20.21
N ILE A 99 12.77 0.84 19.41
CA ILE A 99 14.16 0.97 19.86
C ILE A 99 14.28 1.98 21.00
N LEU A 100 13.59 3.12 20.93
CA LEU A 100 13.61 4.13 22.01
C LEU A 100 13.05 3.57 23.31
N LEU A 101 11.92 2.85 23.24
CA LEU A 101 11.31 2.22 24.41
C LEU A 101 12.23 1.15 25.03
N GLU A 102 12.94 0.38 24.21
CA GLU A 102 13.91 -0.60 24.71
C GLU A 102 15.09 0.08 25.41
N ARG A 103 15.60 1.18 24.85
CA ARG A 103 16.67 1.97 25.46
C ARG A 103 16.24 2.56 26.80
N GLU A 104 15.03 3.09 26.90
CA GLU A 104 14.48 3.59 28.17
C GLU A 104 14.34 2.47 29.21
N LYS A 105 13.84 1.29 28.81
CA LYS A 105 13.74 0.13 29.72
C LYS A 105 15.12 -0.30 30.24
N ILE A 106 16.13 -0.32 29.37
CA ILE A 106 17.51 -0.66 29.75
C ILE A 106 18.06 0.41 30.70
N ALA A 107 17.85 1.69 30.41
CA ALA A 107 18.30 2.79 31.26
C ALA A 107 17.64 2.75 32.64
N ALA A 108 16.32 2.49 32.71
CA ALA A 108 15.58 2.35 33.95
C ALA A 108 16.09 1.16 34.78
N LYS A 109 16.35 0.00 34.15
CA LYS A 109 16.96 -1.15 34.82
C LYS A 109 18.34 -0.84 35.40
N LYS A 110 19.19 -0.16 34.63
CA LYS A 110 20.53 0.26 35.10
C LYS A 110 20.44 1.25 36.26
N ALA A 111 19.52 2.22 36.19
CA ALA A 111 19.31 3.18 37.27
C ALA A 111 18.80 2.49 38.55
N ALA A 112 17.88 1.54 38.42
CA ALA A 112 17.38 0.76 39.55
C ALA A 112 18.49 -0.10 40.18
N ALA A 113 19.32 -0.76 39.38
CA ALA A 113 20.47 -1.54 39.86
C ALA A 113 21.47 -0.65 40.62
N LYS A 114 21.85 0.50 40.04
CA LYS A 114 22.77 1.46 40.69
C LYS A 114 22.22 1.97 42.02
N LYS A 115 20.91 2.25 42.09
CA LYS A 115 20.25 2.67 43.35
C LYS A 115 20.22 1.56 44.40
N ALA A 116 20.08 0.30 43.98
CA ALA A 116 20.15 -0.85 44.89
C ALA A 116 21.57 -1.06 45.42
N GLU A 117 22.59 -0.94 44.56
CA GLU A 117 24.01 -1.01 44.95
C GLU A 117 24.38 0.06 45.98
N SER A 118 24.01 1.32 45.74
CA SER A 118 24.29 2.41 46.69
C SER A 118 23.59 2.18 48.03
N ALA A 119 22.33 1.72 48.02
CA ALA A 119 21.60 1.42 49.25
C ALA A 119 22.24 0.28 50.06
N MET A 120 22.83 -0.72 49.38
CA MET A 120 23.59 -1.78 50.06
C MET A 120 24.88 -1.22 50.67
N GLU A 121 25.63 -0.39 49.94
CA GLU A 121 26.85 0.27 50.45
C GLU A 121 26.58 1.12 51.70
N ASP A 122 25.47 1.87 51.73
CA ASP A 122 25.06 2.66 52.89
C ASP A 122 24.74 1.77 54.12
N VAL A 123 24.13 0.60 53.91
CA VAL A 123 23.87 -0.38 54.98
C VAL A 123 25.15 -1.05 55.47
N PHE A 124 26.10 -1.33 54.57
CA PHE A 124 27.39 -1.92 54.95
C PHE A 124 28.29 -0.92 55.68
N SER A 125 28.26 0.37 55.31
CA SER A 125 29.06 1.41 55.96
C SER A 125 28.53 1.74 57.36
N SER A 126 27.20 1.83 57.53
CA SER A 126 26.56 2.08 58.84
C SER A 126 26.69 0.94 59.86
N ARG A 127 26.98 -0.30 59.44
CA ARG A 127 27.27 -1.42 60.35
C ARG A 127 28.72 -1.49 60.83
N ARG A 128 29.64 -0.73 60.22
CA ARG A 128 31.07 -0.72 60.58
C ARG A 128 31.49 0.47 61.44
N SER A 129 30.63 1.49 61.60
CA SER A 129 30.77 2.58 62.58
C SER A 129 30.16 2.21 63.91
#